data_AF-A0A126R1E3-F1
#
_entry.id   AF-A0A126R1E3-F1
#
_cell.length_a   1.000
_cell.length_b   1.000
_cell.length_c   1.000
_cell.angle_alpha   90.00
_cell.angle_beta   90.00
_cell.angle_gamma   90.00
#
_symmetry.space_group_name_H-M   'P 1'
#
loop_
_entity.id
_entity.type
_entity.pdbx_description
1 polymer ?
#
loop_
_entity_poly.entity_id
_entity_poly.type
_entity_poly.pdbx_seq_one_letter_code
_entity_poly.pdbx_strand_id
1 'polypeptide(L)'
;MNKKIIFLICVIGIIALLSISSAIAKNNDVESSDWVNITINNINFQIPPEYGGGRNTSEDYLLNNVFTFGLVSMDNDKSLRDNYGYESTNKEVYDVEEMEIDGHHAVAYYSHRNIVNHNVTYLFFESNKTFYALSYDGNDVNSTMKKIVSYSPKSSFSKEKFNEKLNTAQKDYIENQREYEEAYAYEEGYRNGYSKGTKSSRNKHDDYFAYYLFYKLGQRSRY
;
A
#
# COMPACT_ATOMS: atom_id res chain seq x y z
N MET A 1 -0.96 8.94 59.61
CA MET A 1 -1.16 9.30 58.18
C MET A 1 -2.29 8.43 57.63
N ASN A 2 -3.37 9.05 57.14
CA ASN A 2 -4.64 8.34 56.91
C ASN A 2 -4.58 7.52 55.60
N LYS A 3 -4.84 6.21 55.64
CA LYS A 3 -4.71 5.30 54.49
C LYS A 3 -5.52 5.74 53.26
N LYS A 4 -6.61 6.50 53.46
CA LYS A 4 -7.42 7.11 52.40
C LYS A 4 -6.72 8.24 51.64
N ILE A 5 -5.80 8.97 52.29
CA ILE A 5 -5.05 10.08 51.68
C ILE A 5 -3.94 9.54 50.76
N ILE A 6 -3.32 8.42 51.13
CA ILE A 6 -2.29 7.75 50.31
C ILE A 6 -2.91 7.21 49.02
N PHE A 7 -4.11 6.61 49.09
CA PHE A 7 -4.78 6.05 47.92
C PHE A 7 -5.23 7.15 46.93
N LEU A 8 -5.68 8.30 47.42
CA LEU A 8 -6.10 9.43 46.57
C LEU A 8 -4.91 10.06 45.81
N ILE A 9 -3.73 10.14 46.44
CA ILE A 9 -2.51 10.67 45.82
C ILE A 9 -1.99 9.72 44.74
N CYS A 10 -2.08 8.39 44.95
CA CYS A 10 -1.67 7.41 43.94
C CYS A 10 -2.58 7.42 42.70
N VAL A 11 -3.90 7.58 42.86
CA VAL A 11 -4.84 7.57 41.72
C VAL A 11 -4.73 8.86 40.88
N ILE A 12 -4.53 10.01 41.51
CA ILE A 12 -4.31 11.28 40.79
C ILE A 12 -2.95 11.29 40.06
N GLY A 13 -1.91 10.69 40.65
CA GLY A 13 -0.61 10.53 40.01
C GLY A 13 -0.64 9.63 38.77
N ILE A 14 -1.43 8.55 38.79
CA ILE A 14 -1.58 7.64 37.64
C ILE A 14 -2.39 8.28 36.50
N ILE A 15 -3.43 9.08 36.82
CA ILE A 15 -4.22 9.78 35.81
C ILE A 15 -3.40 10.91 35.15
N ALA A 16 -2.54 11.61 35.90
CA ALA A 16 -1.63 12.63 35.35
C ALA A 16 -0.52 12.03 34.45
N LEU A 17 -0.12 10.78 34.68
CA LEU A 17 0.84 10.04 33.84
C LEU A 17 0.20 9.47 32.56
N LEU A 18 -1.12 9.21 32.56
CA LEU A 18 -1.86 8.72 31.40
C LEU A 18 -2.38 9.84 30.48
N SER A 19 -2.37 11.10 30.92
CA SER A 19 -2.84 12.26 30.14
C SER A 19 -1.76 13.00 29.34
N ILE A 20 -0.53 12.46 29.24
CA ILE A 20 0.59 13.09 28.51
C ILE A 20 0.82 12.46 27.12
N SER A 21 0.10 11.41 26.72
CA SER A 21 0.31 10.76 25.42
C SER A 21 -0.46 11.37 24.24
N SER A 22 -1.04 12.56 24.35
CA SER A 22 -1.82 13.17 23.26
C SER A 22 -1.53 14.65 23.03
N ALA A 23 -0.26 15.06 23.07
CA ALA A 23 0.11 16.43 22.67
C ALA A 23 1.61 16.61 22.36
N ILE A 24 2.18 15.92 21.38
CA ILE A 24 3.34 16.45 20.61
C ILE A 24 3.26 15.94 19.16
N ALA A 25 2.34 16.48 18.36
CA ALA A 25 2.60 16.61 16.93
C ALA A 25 3.55 17.81 16.76
N LYS A 26 4.82 17.63 17.12
CA LYS A 26 5.86 18.50 16.60
C LYS A 26 6.10 18.03 15.19
N ASN A 27 5.75 18.88 14.22
CA ASN A 27 6.40 18.90 12.92
C ASN A 27 7.88 19.21 13.17
N ASN A 28 8.63 18.25 13.70
CA ASN A 28 10.06 18.23 13.52
C ASN A 28 10.21 17.92 12.04
N ASP A 29 10.50 18.94 11.24
CA ASP A 29 11.25 18.72 10.03
C ASP A 29 12.50 17.97 10.47
N VAL A 30 12.46 16.63 10.41
CA VAL A 30 13.63 15.80 10.56
C VAL A 30 14.58 16.31 9.50
N GLU A 31 15.64 16.99 9.95
CA GLU A 31 16.70 17.45 9.07
C GLU A 31 17.09 16.28 8.16
N SER A 32 17.17 16.57 6.86
CA SER A 32 17.37 15.58 5.79
C SER A 32 18.65 14.73 5.95
N SER A 33 19.52 15.03 6.92
CA SER A 33 20.81 14.38 7.13
C SER A 33 20.70 12.90 7.52
N ASP A 34 19.60 12.51 8.15
CA ASP A 34 19.45 11.14 8.68
C ASP A 34 18.61 10.24 7.77
N TRP A 35 18.02 10.80 6.71
CA TRP A 35 17.21 10.05 5.77
C TRP A 35 18.04 9.02 5.01
N VAL A 36 17.46 7.85 4.79
CA VAL A 36 18.13 6.74 4.11
C VAL A 36 17.93 6.86 2.61
N ASN A 37 19.03 6.91 1.86
CA ASN A 37 18.99 6.91 0.41
C ASN A 37 18.68 5.50 -0.11
N ILE A 38 17.71 5.40 -1.00
CA ILE A 38 17.35 4.18 -1.72
C ILE A 38 17.31 4.48 -3.22
N THR A 39 17.41 3.45 -4.05
CA THR A 39 17.39 3.60 -5.51
C THR A 39 16.48 2.53 -6.08
N ILE A 40 15.42 2.95 -6.77
CA ILE A 40 14.44 2.08 -7.40
C ILE A 40 14.25 2.56 -8.84
N ASN A 41 14.34 1.64 -9.79
CA ASN A 41 14.21 1.89 -11.22
C ASN A 41 15.05 3.10 -11.68
N ASN A 42 16.31 3.13 -11.25
CA ASN A 42 17.29 4.19 -11.53
C ASN A 42 16.91 5.58 -10.98
N ILE A 43 15.91 5.68 -10.10
CA ILE A 43 15.55 6.90 -9.40
C ILE A 43 16.00 6.80 -7.95
N ASN A 44 16.67 7.85 -7.47
CA ASN A 44 17.03 7.97 -6.06
C ASN A 44 15.85 8.56 -5.29
N PHE A 45 15.49 7.90 -4.19
CA PHE A 45 14.56 8.42 -3.20
C PHE A 45 15.29 8.55 -1.87
N GLN A 46 14.70 9.33 -0.97
CA GLN A 46 15.06 9.26 0.43
C GLN A 46 13.84 8.83 1.23
N ILE A 47 14.06 7.97 2.22
CA ILE A 47 13.04 7.53 3.15
C ILE A 47 13.45 7.88 4.59
N PRO A 48 12.49 8.10 5.48
CA PRO A 48 12.75 8.34 6.89
C PRO A 48 13.57 7.21 7.56
N PRO A 49 14.40 7.52 8.57
CA PRO A 49 15.20 6.53 9.29
C PRO A 49 14.37 5.38 9.88
N GLU A 50 13.14 5.63 10.32
CA GLU A 50 12.23 4.60 10.86
C GLU A 50 11.92 3.49 9.84
N TYR A 51 12.08 3.78 8.54
CA TYR A 51 11.91 2.80 7.47
C TYR A 51 13.21 2.20 6.96
N GLY A 52 14.38 2.59 7.50
CA GLY A 52 15.72 2.30 6.96
C GLY A 52 16.21 0.85 7.01
N GLY A 53 15.49 -0.06 7.67
CA GLY A 53 15.88 -1.47 7.84
C GLY A 53 15.36 -2.42 6.75
N GLY A 54 14.89 -1.90 5.62
CA GLY A 54 14.22 -2.67 4.57
C GLY A 54 15.16 -3.28 3.53
N ARG A 55 14.58 -4.12 2.67
CA ARG A 55 15.26 -4.71 1.50
C ARG A 55 15.10 -3.75 0.33
N ASN A 56 16.23 -3.31 -0.23
CA ASN A 56 16.29 -2.49 -1.43
C ASN A 56 16.68 -3.34 -2.66
N THR A 57 15.89 -3.29 -3.72
CA THR A 57 16.14 -3.94 -5.01
C THR A 57 16.02 -2.91 -6.15
N SER A 58 16.28 -3.33 -7.38
CA SER A 58 16.07 -2.46 -8.54
C SER A 58 14.60 -2.11 -8.77
N GLU A 59 13.66 -2.93 -8.31
CA GLU A 59 12.22 -2.79 -8.61
C GLU A 59 11.43 -2.26 -7.41
N ASP A 60 11.92 -2.51 -6.19
CA ASP A 60 11.22 -2.18 -4.96
C ASP A 60 12.14 -1.86 -3.77
N TYR A 61 11.56 -1.19 -2.78
CA TYR A 61 12.04 -1.15 -1.42
C TYR A 61 10.92 -1.63 -0.49
N LEU A 62 11.19 -2.58 0.40
CA LEU A 62 10.21 -3.11 1.35
C LEU A 62 10.79 -3.20 2.76
N LEU A 63 10.14 -2.58 3.73
CA LEU A 63 10.33 -2.91 5.14
C LEU A 63 9.27 -3.94 5.53
N ASN A 64 9.67 -5.18 5.80
CA ASN A 64 8.82 -6.34 6.05
C ASN A 64 7.90 -6.73 4.86
N ASN A 65 6.99 -5.86 4.46
CA ASN A 65 6.05 -6.05 3.35
C ASN A 65 5.32 -4.73 3.02
N VAL A 66 4.50 -4.74 1.96
CA VAL A 66 3.71 -3.59 1.47
C VAL A 66 2.68 -3.05 2.46
N PHE A 67 2.30 -3.81 3.49
CA PHE A 67 1.39 -3.30 4.52
C PHE A 67 2.13 -2.50 5.59
N THR A 68 3.44 -2.74 5.80
CA THR A 68 4.24 -1.96 6.77
C THR A 68 4.83 -0.72 6.11
N PHE A 69 5.68 -0.90 5.11
CA PHE A 69 6.20 0.17 4.26
C PHE A 69 6.79 -0.42 2.98
N GLY A 70 6.40 0.14 1.84
CA GLY A 70 6.93 -0.27 0.55
C GLY A 70 6.89 0.84 -0.47
N LEU A 71 7.94 0.96 -1.28
CA LEU A 71 7.96 1.78 -2.48
C LEU A 71 8.23 0.84 -3.66
N VAL A 72 7.29 0.71 -4.58
CA VAL A 72 7.34 -0.30 -5.66
C VAL A 72 7.18 0.39 -7.01
N SER A 73 8.11 0.13 -7.93
CA SER A 73 7.99 0.59 -9.31
C SER A 73 7.10 -0.32 -10.15
N MET A 74 6.32 0.28 -11.03
CA MET A 74 5.46 -0.39 -12.00
C MET A 74 5.98 -0.06 -13.39
N ASP A 75 7.08 -0.70 -13.74
CA ASP A 75 7.86 -0.46 -14.95
C ASP A 75 7.18 -0.90 -16.26
N ASN A 76 6.09 -1.67 -16.15
CA ASN A 76 5.30 -2.15 -17.28
C ASN A 76 3.79 -2.12 -17.00
N ASP A 77 3.00 -2.10 -18.08
CA ASP A 77 1.54 -1.99 -18.00
C ASP A 77 0.90 -3.17 -17.23
N LYS A 78 1.51 -4.37 -17.26
CA LYS A 78 1.03 -5.53 -16.48
C LYS A 78 1.20 -5.30 -14.98
N SER A 79 2.35 -4.78 -14.54
CA SER A 79 2.59 -4.46 -13.14
C SER A 79 1.65 -3.36 -12.66
N LEU A 80 1.44 -2.32 -13.47
CA LEU A 80 0.48 -1.26 -13.16
C LEU A 80 -0.93 -1.82 -13.05
N ARG A 81 -1.39 -2.59 -14.04
CA ARG A 81 -2.70 -3.27 -14.02
C ARG A 81 -2.88 -4.14 -12.78
N ASP A 82 -1.93 -5.01 -12.47
CA ASP A 82 -2.08 -5.96 -11.37
C ASP A 82 -2.08 -5.25 -10.00
N ASN A 83 -1.24 -4.22 -9.83
CA ASN A 83 -1.13 -3.51 -8.54
C ASN A 83 -2.21 -2.44 -8.36
N TYR A 84 -2.32 -1.49 -9.31
CA TYR A 84 -3.32 -0.43 -9.25
C TYR A 84 -4.73 -0.96 -9.46
N GLY A 85 -4.91 -1.91 -10.40
CA GLY A 85 -6.21 -2.50 -10.67
C GLY A 85 -6.77 -3.26 -9.47
N TYR A 86 -5.93 -4.01 -8.74
CA TYR A 86 -6.34 -4.61 -7.47
C TYR A 86 -6.75 -3.55 -6.46
N GLU A 87 -5.92 -2.53 -6.22
CA GLU A 87 -6.23 -1.52 -5.21
C GLU A 87 -7.50 -0.75 -5.53
N SER A 88 -7.63 -0.28 -6.76
CA SER A 88 -8.78 0.48 -7.25
C SER A 88 -10.10 -0.30 -7.29
N THR A 89 -10.06 -1.62 -7.13
CA THR A 89 -11.26 -2.49 -7.09
C THR A 89 -11.42 -3.20 -5.74
N ASN A 90 -10.55 -2.90 -4.77
CA ASN A 90 -10.55 -3.58 -3.49
C ASN A 90 -11.71 -3.12 -2.62
N LYS A 91 -12.47 -4.08 -2.08
CA LYS A 91 -13.64 -3.81 -1.23
C LYS A 91 -13.27 -3.31 0.17
N GLU A 92 -11.99 -3.43 0.56
CA GLU A 92 -11.46 -2.92 1.83
C GLU A 92 -11.11 -1.42 1.77
N VAL A 93 -11.08 -0.83 0.57
CA VAL A 93 -10.93 0.62 0.39
C VAL A 93 -12.16 1.31 0.93
N TYR A 94 -11.97 2.27 1.83
CA TYR A 94 -13.04 3.09 2.37
C TYR A 94 -12.99 4.55 1.88
N ASP A 95 -11.87 5.00 1.34
CA ASP A 95 -11.72 6.36 0.82
C ASP A 95 -10.64 6.45 -0.28
N VAL A 96 -10.77 7.45 -1.16
CA VAL A 96 -9.86 7.73 -2.28
C VAL A 96 -9.67 9.23 -2.43
N GLU A 97 -8.43 9.69 -2.52
CA GLU A 97 -8.10 11.12 -2.61
C GLU A 97 -7.11 11.40 -3.74
N GLU A 98 -7.44 12.35 -4.61
CA GLU A 98 -6.51 12.92 -5.59
C GLU A 98 -5.81 14.15 -5.01
N MET A 99 -4.51 14.30 -5.29
CA MET A 99 -3.72 15.42 -4.80
C MET A 99 -2.53 15.76 -5.71
N GLU A 100 -1.94 16.94 -5.46
CA GLU A 100 -0.70 17.38 -6.09
C GLU A 100 0.43 17.38 -5.04
N ILE A 101 1.55 16.77 -5.36
CA ILE A 101 2.74 16.67 -4.49
C ILE A 101 3.96 17.10 -5.30
N ASP A 102 4.48 18.29 -5.07
CA ASP A 102 5.70 18.83 -5.71
C ASP A 102 5.83 18.61 -7.24
N GLY A 103 4.74 18.80 -7.98
CA GLY A 103 4.71 18.58 -9.43
C GLY A 103 4.41 17.16 -9.87
N HIS A 104 3.93 16.33 -8.95
CA HIS A 104 3.33 15.02 -9.21
C HIS A 104 1.82 15.10 -8.97
N HIS A 105 1.02 14.75 -9.98
CA HIS A 105 -0.35 14.33 -9.74
C HIS A 105 -0.31 12.93 -9.10
N ALA A 106 -1.07 12.72 -8.04
CA ALA A 106 -1.08 11.47 -7.28
C ALA A 106 -2.49 11.11 -6.80
N VAL A 107 -2.71 9.82 -6.58
CA VAL A 107 -3.96 9.30 -6.01
C VAL A 107 -3.66 8.37 -4.84
N ALA A 108 -4.36 8.58 -3.73
CA ALA A 108 -4.25 7.78 -2.51
C ALA A 108 -5.48 6.90 -2.35
N TYR A 109 -5.28 5.62 -2.04
CA TYR A 109 -6.30 4.68 -1.61
C TYR A 109 -6.10 4.37 -0.13
N TYR A 110 -7.16 4.52 0.65
CA TYR A 110 -7.15 4.26 2.08
C TYR A 110 -7.96 3.01 2.37
N SER A 111 -7.28 1.99 2.90
CA SER A 111 -7.83 0.64 3.07
C SER A 111 -7.67 0.15 4.50
N HIS A 112 -8.69 -0.52 5.06
CA HIS A 112 -8.51 -1.30 6.29
C HIS A 112 -8.26 -2.77 5.94
N ARG A 113 -7.01 -3.22 6.12
CA ARG A 113 -6.58 -4.55 5.69
C ARG A 113 -6.94 -5.61 6.72
N ASN A 114 -7.89 -6.48 6.40
CA ASN A 114 -8.28 -7.53 7.35
C ASN A 114 -7.14 -8.53 7.65
N ILE A 115 -6.25 -8.76 6.67
CA ILE A 115 -5.15 -9.73 6.80
C ILE A 115 -4.05 -9.29 7.78
N VAL A 116 -3.85 -7.99 7.96
CA VAL A 116 -2.89 -7.43 8.92
C VAL A 116 -3.57 -6.64 10.06
N ASN A 117 -4.89 -6.44 9.97
CA ASN A 117 -5.75 -5.79 10.95
C ASN A 117 -5.31 -4.37 11.34
N HIS A 118 -4.93 -3.57 10.34
CA HIS A 118 -4.66 -2.13 10.49
C HIS A 118 -4.91 -1.41 9.15
N ASN A 119 -4.81 -0.08 9.18
CA ASN A 119 -5.00 0.74 7.99
C ASN A 119 -3.74 0.75 7.14
N VAL A 120 -3.91 0.73 5.83
CA VAL A 120 -2.81 0.84 4.87
C VAL A 120 -3.21 1.86 3.81
N THR A 121 -2.35 2.84 3.60
CA THR A 121 -2.48 3.80 2.50
C THR A 121 -1.62 3.33 1.33
N TYR A 122 -2.18 3.37 0.11
CA TYR A 122 -1.44 3.21 -1.14
C TYR A 122 -1.50 4.51 -1.92
N LEU A 123 -0.37 5.19 -2.05
CA LEU A 123 -0.20 6.41 -2.82
C LEU A 123 0.46 6.10 -4.16
N PHE A 124 -0.29 6.29 -5.24
CA PHE A 124 0.21 6.13 -6.60
C PHE A 124 0.62 7.47 -7.18
N PHE A 125 1.82 7.51 -7.78
CA PHE A 125 2.35 8.69 -8.46
C PHE A 125 3.24 8.28 -9.63
N GLU A 126 3.51 9.21 -10.54
CA GLU A 126 4.41 8.98 -11.69
C GLU A 126 5.71 9.75 -11.49
N SER A 127 6.83 9.12 -11.81
CA SER A 127 8.14 9.76 -11.93
C SER A 127 8.95 9.16 -13.08
N ASN A 128 9.51 10.01 -13.94
CA ASN A 128 10.30 9.62 -15.11
C ASN A 128 9.64 8.56 -16.02
N LYS A 129 8.36 8.73 -16.32
CA LYS A 129 7.47 7.86 -17.12
C LYS A 129 7.15 6.50 -16.49
N THR A 130 7.48 6.30 -15.22
CA THR A 130 7.18 5.07 -14.47
C THR A 130 6.24 5.38 -13.31
N PHE A 131 5.22 4.55 -13.12
CA PHE A 131 4.36 4.64 -11.94
C PHE A 131 5.03 3.98 -10.74
N TYR A 132 4.75 4.52 -9.56
CA TYR A 132 5.18 3.98 -8.28
C TYR A 132 3.98 3.87 -7.34
N ALA A 133 3.98 2.86 -6.48
CA ALA A 133 3.15 2.82 -5.28
C ALA A 133 4.02 3.00 -4.04
N LEU A 134 3.73 4.04 -3.27
CA LEU A 134 4.18 4.18 -1.88
C LEU A 134 3.07 3.65 -0.96
N SER A 135 3.38 2.59 -0.22
CA SER A 135 2.48 1.90 0.69
C SER A 135 3.01 1.95 2.11
N TYR A 136 2.16 2.15 3.11
CA TYR A 136 2.57 2.26 4.51
C TYR A 136 1.41 2.03 5.47
N ASP A 137 1.72 1.61 6.70
CA ASP A 137 0.78 1.58 7.82
C ASP A 137 0.39 3.02 8.19
N GLY A 138 -0.83 3.40 7.85
CA GLY A 138 -1.30 4.78 7.94
C GLY A 138 -2.67 4.96 7.33
N ASN A 139 -3.25 6.14 7.57
CA ASN A 139 -4.58 6.51 7.11
C ASN A 139 -4.64 7.92 6.51
N ASP A 140 -3.49 8.54 6.27
CA ASP A 140 -3.37 9.88 5.69
C ASP A 140 -2.09 10.03 4.86
N VAL A 141 -2.09 10.92 3.87
CA VAL A 141 -0.86 11.34 3.16
C VAL A 141 -0.26 12.55 3.86
N ASN A 142 0.50 12.29 4.93
CA ASN A 142 1.17 13.33 5.72
C ASN A 142 2.40 13.94 5.02
N SER A 143 3.01 14.96 5.67
CA SER A 143 4.16 15.68 5.14
C SER A 143 5.38 14.79 4.88
N THR A 144 5.58 13.75 5.68
CA THR A 144 6.69 12.80 5.49
C THR A 144 6.52 12.01 4.20
N MET A 145 5.32 11.52 3.92
CA MET A 145 5.01 10.77 2.70
C MET A 145 5.09 11.65 1.45
N LYS A 146 4.62 12.90 1.55
CA LYS A 146 4.78 13.91 0.49
C LYS A 146 6.25 14.21 0.21
N LYS A 147 7.08 14.27 1.25
CA LYS A 147 8.52 14.51 1.12
C LYS A 147 9.24 13.34 0.43
N ILE A 148 8.87 12.08 0.69
CA ILE A 148 9.40 10.92 -0.05
C ILE A 148 9.16 11.07 -1.55
N VAL A 149 7.94 11.42 -1.97
CA VAL A 149 7.59 11.63 -3.38
C VAL A 149 8.40 12.78 -3.99
N SER A 150 8.57 13.88 -3.26
CA SER A 150 9.31 15.07 -3.72
C SER A 150 10.79 14.84 -4.03
N TYR A 151 11.41 13.76 -3.51
CA TYR A 151 12.79 13.43 -3.86
C TYR A 151 12.93 12.86 -5.28
N SER A 152 11.82 12.45 -5.90
CA SER A 152 11.82 11.90 -7.25
C SER A 152 11.76 13.00 -8.32
N PRO A 153 12.24 12.74 -9.55
CA PRO A 153 12.02 13.63 -10.68
C PRO A 153 10.53 13.89 -10.91
N LYS A 154 10.16 15.15 -11.14
CA LYS A 154 8.78 15.57 -11.40
C LYS A 154 8.10 14.71 -12.47
N SER A 155 6.78 14.55 -12.32
CA SER A 155 5.95 13.86 -13.28
C SER A 155 6.18 14.40 -14.69
N SER A 156 6.35 13.47 -15.63
CA SER A 156 6.39 13.74 -17.06
C SER A 156 5.00 13.76 -17.68
N PHE A 157 3.99 13.28 -16.95
CA PHE A 157 2.60 13.20 -17.38
C PHE A 157 1.81 14.43 -16.91
N SER A 158 0.88 14.87 -17.75
CA SER A 158 -0.21 15.73 -17.30
C SER A 158 -1.20 14.92 -16.46
N LYS A 159 -2.04 15.61 -15.70
CA LYS A 159 -3.13 14.98 -14.93
C LYS A 159 -4.01 14.08 -15.79
N GLU A 160 -4.37 14.54 -16.99
CA GLU A 160 -5.22 13.79 -17.92
C GLU A 160 -4.56 12.48 -18.34
N LYS A 161 -3.29 12.53 -18.74
CA LYS A 161 -2.52 11.34 -19.16
C LYS A 161 -2.30 10.37 -18.00
N PHE A 162 -2.04 10.89 -16.80
CA PHE A 162 -1.92 10.10 -15.59
C PHE A 162 -3.21 9.31 -15.33
N ASN A 163 -4.36 10.01 -15.32
CA ASN A 163 -5.66 9.39 -15.07
C ASN A 163 -6.07 8.43 -16.20
N GLU A 164 -5.76 8.74 -17.46
CA GLU A 164 -5.98 7.82 -18.59
C GLU A 164 -5.25 6.49 -18.38
N LYS A 165 -3.98 6.53 -17.98
CA LYS A 165 -3.17 5.33 -17.70
C LYS A 165 -3.75 4.51 -16.55
N LEU A 166 -4.16 5.16 -15.46
CA LEU A 166 -4.78 4.49 -14.32
C LEU A 166 -6.14 3.86 -14.69
N ASN A 167 -7.01 4.60 -15.39
CA ASN A 167 -8.30 4.08 -15.84
C ASN A 167 -8.15 2.87 -16.77
N THR A 168 -7.14 2.90 -17.66
CA THR A 168 -6.81 1.75 -18.52
C THR A 168 -6.38 0.56 -17.69
N ALA A 169 -5.47 0.74 -16.73
CA ALA A 169 -5.01 -0.31 -15.84
C ALA A 169 -6.14 -0.94 -15.01
N GLN A 170 -7.08 -0.14 -14.49
CA GLN A 170 -8.24 -0.64 -13.77
C GLN A 170 -9.17 -1.44 -14.68
N LYS A 171 -9.46 -0.93 -15.89
CA LYS A 171 -10.32 -1.61 -16.86
C LYS A 171 -9.72 -2.97 -17.26
N ASP A 172 -8.44 -2.99 -17.62
CA ASP A 172 -7.72 -4.20 -18.01
C ASP A 172 -7.69 -5.22 -16.85
N TYR A 173 -7.59 -4.76 -15.61
CA TYR A 173 -7.67 -5.64 -14.44
C TYR A 173 -9.05 -6.28 -14.31
N ILE A 174 -10.12 -5.51 -14.42
CA ILE A 174 -11.51 -6.00 -14.35
C ILE A 174 -11.79 -7.00 -15.47
N GLU A 175 -11.35 -6.71 -16.70
CA GLU A 175 -11.49 -7.61 -17.84
C GLU A 175 -10.73 -8.91 -17.60
N ASN A 176 -9.48 -8.83 -17.14
CA ASN A 176 -8.68 -10.00 -16.83
C ASN A 176 -9.28 -10.87 -15.71
N GLN A 177 -9.88 -10.27 -14.68
CA GLN A 177 -10.60 -11.02 -13.64
C GLN A 177 -11.82 -11.75 -14.22
N ARG A 178 -12.61 -11.08 -15.07
CA ARG A 178 -13.77 -11.72 -15.73
C ARG A 178 -13.37 -12.89 -16.61
N GLU A 179 -12.30 -12.75 -17.39
CA GLU A 179 -11.77 -13.84 -18.22
C GLU A 179 -11.36 -15.06 -17.36
N TYR A 180 -10.74 -14.83 -16.20
CA TYR A 180 -10.40 -15.89 -15.26
C TYR A 180 -11.64 -16.56 -14.65
N GLU A 181 -12.65 -15.78 -14.25
CA GLU A 181 -13.92 -16.30 -13.73
C GLU A 181 -14.66 -17.14 -14.78
N GLU A 182 -14.71 -16.68 -16.03
CA GLU A 182 -15.34 -17.39 -17.14
C GLU A 182 -14.59 -18.70 -17.48
N ALA A 183 -13.25 -18.65 -17.54
CA ALA A 183 -12.43 -19.83 -17.76
C ALA A 183 -12.61 -20.86 -16.64
N TYR A 184 -12.65 -20.41 -15.38
CA TYR A 184 -12.91 -21.27 -14.23
C TYR A 184 -14.30 -21.89 -14.28
N ALA A 185 -15.33 -21.11 -14.57
CA ALA A 185 -16.71 -21.61 -14.71
C ALA A 185 -16.84 -22.64 -15.84
N TYR A 186 -16.11 -22.43 -16.95
CA TYR A 186 -16.02 -23.40 -18.04
C TYR A 186 -15.35 -24.71 -17.60
N GLU A 187 -14.19 -24.64 -16.94
CA GLU A 187 -13.49 -25.81 -16.40
C GLU A 187 -14.32 -26.55 -15.35
N GLU A 188 -15.00 -25.83 -14.46
CA GLU A 188 -15.87 -26.42 -13.45
C GLU A 188 -17.09 -27.10 -14.10
N GLY A 189 -17.71 -26.47 -15.09
CA GLY A 189 -18.77 -27.06 -15.90
C GLY A 189 -18.33 -28.33 -16.62
N TYR A 190 -17.13 -28.31 -17.21
CA TYR A 190 -16.52 -29.48 -17.85
C TYR A 190 -16.26 -30.60 -16.84
N ARG A 191 -15.68 -30.27 -15.67
CA ARG A 191 -15.40 -31.23 -14.60
C ARG A 191 -16.67 -31.82 -14.00
N ASN A 192 -17.70 -31.02 -13.77
CA ASN A 192 -18.99 -31.46 -13.25
C ASN A 192 -19.78 -32.31 -14.26
N GLY A 193 -19.60 -32.06 -15.56
CA GLY A 193 -20.11 -32.91 -16.64
C GLY A 193 -19.52 -34.33 -16.62
N TYR A 194 -18.26 -34.47 -16.23
CA TYR A 194 -17.59 -35.77 -16.02
C TYR A 194 -17.78 -36.33 -14.59
N SER A 195 -18.05 -35.47 -13.60
CA SER A 195 -18.24 -35.79 -12.19
C SER A 195 -19.72 -35.86 -11.81
N LYS A 196 -20.47 -36.79 -12.42
CA LYS A 196 -21.61 -37.42 -11.72
C LYS A 196 -21.06 -38.34 -10.63
N GLY A 197 -20.48 -37.76 -9.59
CA GLY A 197 -20.03 -38.51 -8.42
C GLY A 197 -18.82 -37.91 -7.71
N THR A 198 -18.92 -36.69 -7.20
CA THR A 198 -18.42 -36.31 -5.86
C THR A 198 -18.68 -34.84 -5.60
N LYS A 199 -19.46 -34.53 -4.55
CA LYS A 199 -19.67 -33.18 -4.06
C LYS A 199 -18.45 -32.73 -3.24
N SER A 200 -17.96 -31.53 -3.50
CA SER A 200 -17.27 -30.73 -2.47
C SER A 200 -17.31 -29.25 -2.84
N SER A 201 -18.12 -28.51 -2.09
CA SER A 201 -18.15 -27.05 -2.04
C SER A 201 -16.84 -26.50 -1.45
N ARG A 202 -16.35 -25.37 -1.97
CA ARG A 202 -15.56 -24.40 -1.19
C ARG A 202 -15.42 -23.04 -1.91
N ASN A 203 -16.32 -22.12 -1.56
CA ASN A 203 -16.11 -20.67 -1.69
C ASN A 203 -15.01 -20.25 -0.71
N LYS A 204 -13.83 -19.83 -1.19
CA LYS A 204 -12.79 -19.14 -0.38
C LYS A 204 -11.54 -18.66 -1.15
N HIS A 205 -11.55 -18.59 -2.49
CA HIS A 205 -10.31 -18.44 -3.25
C HIS A 205 -10.01 -17.05 -3.83
N ASP A 206 -11.02 -16.18 -3.96
CA ASP A 206 -10.85 -14.87 -4.62
C ASP A 206 -9.94 -13.92 -3.81
N ASP A 207 -10.05 -13.95 -2.48
CA ASP A 207 -9.20 -13.13 -1.59
C ASP A 207 -7.74 -13.63 -1.54
N TYR A 208 -7.50 -14.92 -1.80
CA TYR A 208 -6.17 -15.50 -1.71
C TYR A 208 -5.33 -15.32 -2.97
N PHE A 209 -5.92 -15.23 -4.17
CA PHE A 209 -5.14 -15.19 -5.41
C PHE A 209 -4.46 -13.84 -5.66
N ALA A 210 -5.16 -12.74 -5.40
CA ALA A 210 -4.57 -11.40 -5.46
C ALA A 210 -3.55 -11.18 -4.33
N TYR A 211 -3.85 -11.67 -3.12
CA TYR A 211 -2.89 -11.73 -2.01
C TYR A 211 -1.64 -12.54 -2.37
N TYR A 212 -1.80 -13.70 -3.04
CA TYR A 212 -0.68 -14.54 -3.48
C TYR A 212 0.12 -13.89 -4.60
N LEU A 213 -0.46 -13.03 -5.45
CA LEU A 213 0.26 -12.31 -6.50
C LEU A 213 1.07 -11.14 -5.93
N PHE A 214 0.51 -10.34 -5.01
CA PHE A 214 1.27 -9.32 -4.27
C PHE A 214 2.38 -9.95 -3.42
N TYR A 215 2.08 -11.06 -2.73
CA TYR A 215 3.05 -11.79 -1.90
C TYR A 215 4.11 -12.51 -2.76
N LYS A 216 3.74 -13.06 -3.94
CA LYS A 216 4.72 -13.65 -4.87
C LYS A 216 5.52 -12.61 -5.63
N LEU A 217 4.99 -11.45 -5.99
CA LEU A 217 5.80 -10.40 -6.62
C LEU A 217 6.88 -9.90 -5.64
N GLY A 218 6.57 -9.82 -4.35
CA GLY A 218 7.58 -9.62 -3.28
C GLY A 218 8.52 -10.82 -3.01
N GLN A 219 8.22 -12.03 -3.50
CA GLN A 219 9.04 -13.23 -3.34
C GLN A 219 9.67 -13.77 -4.64
N ARG A 220 9.37 -13.19 -5.81
CA ARG A 220 9.72 -13.78 -7.13
C ARG A 220 11.11 -13.44 -7.67
N SER A 221 12.03 -12.91 -6.85
CA SER A 221 13.47 -12.88 -7.18
C SER A 221 14.26 -13.99 -6.47
N ARG A 222 13.67 -15.18 -6.31
CA ARG A 222 14.41 -16.40 -6.00
C ARG A 222 14.48 -17.29 -7.23
N TYR A 223 15.20 -16.82 -8.25
CA TYR A 223 16.14 -17.56 -9.10
C TYR A 223 17.08 -16.56 -9.74
#